data_AF-A0A6J6CB21-F1
#
_entry.id   AF-A0A6J6CB21-F1
#
_cell.length_a   1.000
_cell.length_b   1.000
_cell.length_c   1.000
_cell.angle_alpha   90.00
_cell.angle_beta   90.00
_cell.angle_gamma   90.00
#
_symmetry.space_group_name_H-M   'P 1'
#
loop_
_entity.id
_entity.type
_entity.pdbx_description
1 polymer ?
#
loop_
_entity_poly.entity_id
_entity_poly.type
_entity_poly.pdbx_seq_one_letter_code
_entity_poly.pdbx_strand_id
1 'polypeptide(L)'
;MRTAVDTGDRATILQRLTAARESRATLPSRIKALADLSEVRIPIPDRPGAAAEVFTLAAELGVNIPNFEVVHSVEGDRGIAVVLVETTSVELFRGGLMARGFKPSVQRLD
;
A
#
# COMPACT_ATOMS: atom_id res chain seq x y z
N MET A 1 25.80 14.86 1.52
CA MET A 1 25.32 13.69 0.76
C MET A 1 25.84 13.70 -0.66
N ARG A 2 25.64 14.79 -1.43
CA ARG A 2 26.18 14.95 -2.79
C ARG A 2 27.69 14.63 -2.89
N THR A 3 28.52 15.26 -2.07
CA THR A 3 29.96 14.97 -1.99
C THR A 3 30.27 13.51 -1.68
N ALA A 4 29.56 12.88 -0.74
CA ALA A 4 29.79 11.49 -0.38
C ALA A 4 29.43 10.52 -1.53
N VAL A 5 28.44 10.87 -2.35
CA VAL A 5 28.09 10.14 -3.58
C VAL A 5 29.17 10.36 -4.64
N ASP A 6 29.57 11.61 -4.87
CA ASP A 6 30.57 11.99 -5.87
C ASP A 6 31.94 11.34 -5.59
N THR A 7 32.31 11.15 -4.32
CA THR A 7 33.56 10.51 -3.91
C THR A 7 33.45 9.01 -3.65
N GLY A 8 32.26 8.42 -3.80
CA GLY A 8 32.03 7.00 -3.52
C GLY A 8 32.26 6.60 -2.05
N ASP A 9 32.07 7.53 -1.11
CA ASP A 9 32.26 7.28 0.32
C ASP A 9 31.11 6.41 0.87
N ARG A 10 31.30 5.10 0.74
CA ARG A 10 30.33 4.07 1.13
C ARG A 10 30.01 4.13 2.62
N ALA A 11 30.96 4.49 3.48
CA ALA A 11 30.74 4.54 4.91
C ALA A 11 29.77 5.66 5.28
N THR A 12 30.01 6.87 4.77
CA THR A 12 29.13 8.02 5.00
C THR A 12 27.74 7.80 4.41
N ILE A 13 27.64 7.20 3.22
CA ILE A 13 26.36 6.86 2.58
C ILE A 13 25.59 5.86 3.45
N LEU A 14 26.23 4.75 3.85
CA LEU A 14 25.59 3.71 4.65
C LEU A 14 25.12 4.26 6.00
N GLN A 15 25.97 5.05 6.67
CA GLN A 15 25.63 5.68 7.95
C GLN A 15 24.38 6.56 7.82
N ARG A 16 24.33 7.42 6.79
CA ARG A 16 23.20 8.33 6.57
C ARG A 16 21.90 7.59 6.28
N LEU A 17 21.94 6.57 5.43
CA LEU A 17 20.76 5.75 5.10
C LEU A 17 20.28 4.94 6.30
N THR A 18 21.21 4.41 7.10
CA THR A 18 20.88 3.67 8.33
C THR A 18 20.22 4.58 9.35
N ALA A 19 20.79 5.75 9.63
CA ALA A 19 20.20 6.73 10.53
C ALA A 19 18.81 7.20 10.08
N ALA A 20 18.61 7.39 8.76
CA ALA A 20 17.29 7.72 8.22
C ALA A 20 16.27 6.59 8.41
N ARG A 21 16.68 5.33 8.21
CA ARG A 21 15.85 4.15 8.46
C ARG A 21 15.44 4.05 9.94
N GLU A 22 16.39 4.20 10.86
CA GLU A 22 16.15 4.15 12.30
C GLU A 22 15.21 5.28 12.76
N SER A 23 15.42 6.49 12.26
CA SER A 23 14.54 7.63 12.55
C SER A 23 13.11 7.38 12.06
N ARG A 24 12.94 6.80 10.87
CA ARG A 24 11.61 6.44 10.36
C ARG A 24 10.95 5.33 11.18
N ALA A 25 11.72 4.33 11.61
CA ALA A 25 11.22 3.20 12.40
C ALA A 25 10.78 3.60 13.81
N THR A 26 11.28 4.71 14.36
CA THR A 26 10.97 5.21 15.70
C THR A 26 9.83 6.23 15.73
N LEU A 27 9.30 6.64 14.57
CA LEU A 27 8.12 7.51 14.52
C LEU A 27 6.90 6.78 15.10
N PRO A 28 6.13 7.41 16.00
CA PRO A 28 4.87 6.86 16.51
C PRO A 28 3.90 6.61 15.36
N SER A 29 3.82 5.34 14.96
CA SER A 29 2.89 4.88 13.93
C SER A 29 1.54 4.59 14.58
N ARG A 30 0.48 5.22 14.09
CA ARG A 30 -0.91 4.86 14.46
C ARG A 30 -1.36 3.55 13.79
N ILE A 31 -0.53 3.04 12.88
CA ILE A 31 -0.75 1.84 12.09
C ILE A 31 -0.12 0.67 12.86
N LYS A 32 -0.84 -0.46 12.96
CA LYS A 32 -0.27 -1.75 13.42
C LYS A 32 1.06 -2.02 12.71
N ALA A 33 1.92 -2.88 13.27
CA ALA A 33 3.20 -3.20 12.65
C ALA A 33 2.98 -3.52 11.16
N LEU A 34 3.81 -3.03 10.24
CA LEU A 34 3.61 -3.24 8.80
C LEU A 34 3.47 -4.74 8.45
N ALA A 35 4.11 -5.61 9.23
CA ALA A 35 3.99 -7.06 9.18
C ALA A 35 2.56 -7.62 9.34
N ASP A 36 1.66 -6.84 9.94
CA ASP A 36 0.25 -7.20 10.16
C ASP A 36 -0.67 -6.71 9.04
N LEU A 37 -0.11 -6.09 8.00
CA LEU A 37 -0.84 -5.54 6.87
C LEU A 37 -0.61 -6.34 5.59
N SER A 38 -1.66 -6.37 4.77
CA SER A 38 -1.59 -6.84 3.40
C SER A 38 -1.94 -5.70 2.45
N GLU A 39 -1.18 -5.60 1.38
CA GLU A 39 -1.49 -4.78 0.23
C GLU A 39 -2.50 -5.49 -0.67
N VAL A 40 -3.55 -4.77 -1.08
CA VAL A 40 -4.53 -5.22 -2.06
C VAL A 40 -4.51 -4.26 -3.24
N ARG A 41 -4.18 -4.79 -4.42
CA ARG A 41 -4.10 -4.02 -5.67
C ARG A 41 -5.36 -4.30 -6.48
N ILE A 42 -6.12 -3.26 -6.76
CA ILE A 42 -7.46 -3.33 -7.33
C ILE A 42 -7.47 -2.53 -8.63
N PRO A 43 -7.55 -3.17 -9.81
CA PRO A 43 -7.81 -2.47 -11.05
C PRO A 43 -9.16 -1.76 -10.97
N ILE A 44 -9.17 -0.43 -11.08
CA ILE A 44 -10.38 0.38 -11.01
C ILE A 44 -10.93 0.57 -12.43
N PRO A 45 -12.19 0.16 -12.70
CA PRO A 45 -12.84 0.48 -13.96
C PRO A 45 -12.95 1.98 -14.16
N ASP A 46 -12.73 2.45 -15.38
CA ASP A 46 -12.87 3.87 -15.75
C ASP A 46 -14.35 4.24 -15.86
N ARG A 47 -15.01 4.38 -14.71
CA ARG A 47 -16.38 4.85 -14.58
C ARG A 47 -16.57 5.61 -13.27
N PRO A 48 -17.47 6.62 -13.25
CA PRO A 48 -17.81 7.32 -12.02
C PRO A 48 -18.25 6.35 -10.91
N GLY A 49 -17.80 6.62 -9.68
CA GLY A 49 -18.18 5.86 -8.48
C GLY A 49 -17.41 4.57 -8.24
N ALA A 50 -16.57 4.10 -9.16
CA ALA A 50 -15.87 2.82 -9.00
C ALA A 50 -15.00 2.74 -7.74
N ALA A 51 -14.28 3.81 -7.38
CA ALA A 51 -13.53 3.86 -6.13
C ALA A 51 -14.45 3.90 -4.89
N ALA A 52 -15.58 4.60 -4.97
CA ALA A 52 -16.55 4.67 -3.87
C ALA A 52 -17.15 3.30 -3.54
N GLU A 53 -17.35 2.43 -4.54
CA GLU A 53 -17.81 1.06 -4.32
C GLU A 53 -16.82 0.23 -3.51
N VAL A 54 -15.51 0.41 -3.73
CA VAL A 54 -14.45 -0.26 -2.95
C VAL A 54 -14.49 0.16 -1.49
N PHE A 55 -14.58 1.47 -1.22
CA PHE A 55 -14.63 1.98 0.15
C PHE A 55 -15.95 1.66 0.86
N THR A 56 -17.07 1.70 0.14
CA THR A 56 -18.37 1.28 0.67
C THR A 56 -18.36 -0.19 1.06
N LEU A 57 -17.82 -1.07 0.20
CA LEU A 57 -17.62 -2.49 0.52
C LEU A 57 -16.77 -2.67 1.78
N ALA A 58 -15.67 -1.93 1.92
CA ALA A 58 -14.82 -2.02 3.09
C ALA A 58 -15.59 -1.66 4.38
N ALA A 59 -16.39 -0.58 4.33
CA ALA A 59 -17.24 -0.17 5.44
C ALA A 59 -18.31 -1.21 5.78
N GLU A 60 -19.01 -1.77 4.79
CA GLU A 60 -20.01 -2.82 4.98
C GLU A 60 -19.44 -4.07 5.63
N LEU A 61 -18.20 -4.43 5.27
CA LEU A 61 -17.50 -5.59 5.83
C LEU A 61 -16.77 -5.30 7.14
N GLY A 62 -16.77 -4.05 7.63
CA GLY A 62 -16.02 -3.65 8.81
C GLY A 62 -14.49 -3.75 8.63
N VAL A 63 -14.00 -3.64 7.39
CA VAL A 63 -12.57 -3.71 7.06
C VAL A 63 -11.96 -2.31 7.10
N ASN A 64 -11.02 -2.10 8.00
CA ASN A 64 -10.28 -0.84 8.09
C ASN A 64 -9.25 -0.73 6.95
N ILE A 65 -9.13 0.47 6.36
CA ILE A 65 -8.13 0.81 5.33
C ILE A 65 -7.22 1.90 5.90
N PRO A 66 -6.05 1.55 6.49
CA PRO A 66 -5.14 2.54 7.08
C PRO A 66 -4.47 3.46 6.06
N ASN A 67 -4.34 3.00 4.82
CA ASN A 67 -3.73 3.77 3.74
C ASN A 67 -4.27 3.32 2.38
N PHE A 68 -4.32 4.25 1.42
CA PHE A 68 -4.60 3.94 0.03
C PHE A 68 -3.89 4.91 -0.91
N GLU A 69 -3.62 4.46 -2.12
CA GLU A 69 -3.11 5.28 -3.22
C GLU A 69 -3.68 4.80 -4.55
N VAL A 70 -3.66 5.66 -5.57
CA VAL A 70 -3.99 5.29 -6.95
C VAL A 70 -2.75 5.44 -7.79
N VAL A 71 -2.25 4.31 -8.30
CA VAL A 71 -1.11 4.28 -9.21
C VAL A 71 -1.60 4.10 -10.64
N HIS A 72 -1.01 4.86 -11.56
CA HIS A 72 -1.28 4.70 -13.00
C HIS A 72 -0.18 3.80 -13.57
N SER A 73 -0.58 2.74 -14.27
CA SER A 73 0.39 1.95 -15.03
C SER A 73 0.92 2.80 -16.18
N VAL A 74 2.23 2.80 -16.39
CA VAL A 74 2.86 3.44 -17.56
C VAL A 74 2.51 2.71 -18.87
N GLU A 75 2.01 1.48 -18.79
CA GLU A 75 1.72 0.59 -19.92
C GLU A 75 0.22 0.26 -20.08
N GLY A 76 -0.66 0.75 -19.20
CA GLY A 76 -2.07 0.38 -19.21
C GLY A 76 -3.00 1.54 -18.85
N ASP A 77 -4.10 1.65 -19.61
CA ASP A 77 -5.11 2.71 -19.54
C ASP A 77 -6.03 2.63 -18.29
N ARG A 78 -5.59 1.97 -17.21
CA ARG A 78 -6.40 1.75 -16.00
C ARG A 78 -5.61 2.08 -14.74
N GLY A 79 -6.20 2.92 -13.91
CA GLY A 79 -5.71 3.16 -12.55
C GLY A 79 -5.83 1.91 -11.69
N ILE A 80 -4.80 1.65 -10.88
CA ILE A 80 -4.79 0.59 -9.87
C ILE A 80 -4.89 1.29 -8.52
N ALA A 81 -5.95 1.03 -7.78
CA ALA A 81 -6.02 1.39 -6.37
C ALA A 81 -5.20 0.38 -5.57
N VAL A 82 -4.24 0.88 -4.80
CA VAL A 82 -3.46 0.08 -3.86
C VAL A 82 -3.95 0.46 -2.47
N VAL A 83 -4.50 -0.51 -1.74
CA VAL A 83 -5.03 -0.30 -0.39
C VAL A 83 -4.31 -1.21 0.60
N LEU A 84 -4.04 -0.70 1.80
CA LEU A 84 -3.56 -1.52 2.90
C LEU A 84 -4.74 -1.93 3.76
N VAL A 85 -4.78 -3.19 4.18
CA VAL A 85 -5.77 -3.72 5.12
C VAL A 85 -5.08 -4.66 6.11
N GLU A 86 -5.71 -4.91 7.25
CA GLU A 86 -5.21 -5.91 8.19
C GLU A 86 -5.21 -7.30 7.55
N THR A 87 -4.13 -8.06 7.72
CA THR A 87 -4.03 -9.36 7.05
C THR A 87 -5.10 -10.35 7.51
N THR A 88 -5.60 -10.22 8.73
CA THR A 88 -6.72 -11.03 9.24
C THR A 88 -8.02 -10.81 8.48
N SER A 89 -8.17 -9.65 7.83
CA SER A 89 -9.39 -9.25 7.11
C SER A 89 -9.23 -9.28 5.59
N VAL A 90 -8.03 -9.58 5.08
CA VAL A 90 -7.70 -9.45 3.65
C VAL A 90 -8.51 -10.41 2.77
N GLU A 91 -8.72 -11.64 3.24
CA GLU A 91 -9.45 -12.66 2.48
C GLU A 91 -10.94 -12.34 2.38
N LEU A 92 -11.53 -11.83 3.46
CA LEU A 92 -12.91 -11.33 3.48
C LEU A 92 -13.09 -10.18 2.48
N PHE A 93 -12.16 -9.21 2.52
CA PHE A 93 -12.20 -8.06 1.62
C PHE A 93 -11.99 -8.47 0.17
N ARG A 94 -11.02 -9.36 -0.11
CA ARG A 94 -10.77 -9.92 -1.45
C ARG A 94 -12.00 -10.61 -2.01
N GLY A 95 -12.66 -11.45 -1.22
CA GLY A 95 -13.89 -12.14 -1.62
C GLY A 95 -15.02 -11.16 -1.96
N GLY A 96 -15.24 -10.13 -1.13
CA GLY A 96 -16.24 -9.10 -1.40
C GLY A 96 -15.97 -8.29 -2.67
N LEU A 97 -14.70 -7.99 -2.96
CA LEU A 97 -14.28 -7.31 -4.18
C LEU A 97 -14.57 -8.17 -5.42
N MET A 98 -14.22 -9.46 -5.37
CA MET A 98 -14.49 -10.40 -6.46
C MET A 98 -15.99 -10.56 -6.72
N ALA A 99 -16.80 -10.61 -5.66
CA ALA A 99 -18.26 -10.69 -5.77
C ALA A 99 -18.87 -9.45 -6.47
N ARG A 100 -18.22 -8.29 -6.36
CA ARG A 100 -18.59 -7.04 -7.05
C ARG A 100 -17.92 -6.87 -8.43
N GLY A 101 -17.22 -7.89 -8.93
CA GLY A 101 -16.63 -7.91 -10.26
C GLY A 101 -15.24 -7.26 -10.37
N PHE A 102 -14.64 -6.85 -9.24
CA PHE A 102 -13.25 -6.40 -9.22
C PHE A 102 -12.28 -7.59 -9.33
N LYS A 103 -11.04 -7.31 -9.75
CA LYS A 103 -9.98 -8.31 -9.92
C LYS A 103 -8.78 -8.02 -9.00
N PRO A 104 -8.93 -8.15 -7.67
CA PRO A 104 -7.87 -7.80 -6.73
C PRO A 104 -6.72 -8.80 -6.76
N SER A 105 -5.49 -8.32 -6.58
CA SER A 105 -4.34 -9.14 -6.18
C SER A 105 -3.88 -8.75 -4.77
N VAL A 106 -3.32 -9.70 -4.03
CA VAL A 106 -2.93 -9.51 -2.63
C VAL A 106 -1.45 -9.83 -2.46
N GLN A 107 -0.75 -8.98 -1.72
CA GLN A 107 0.64 -9.17 -1.30
C GLN A 107 0.75 -8.90 0.20
N ARG A 108 1.38 -9.81 0.97
CA ARG A 108 1.71 -9.53 2.37
C ARG A 108 2.94 -8.61 2.41
N LEU A 109 2.97 -7.72 3.39
CA LEU A 109 4.14 -6.89 3.67
C LEU A 109 4.93 -7.59 4.79
N ASP A 110 6.09 -8.14 4.45
CA ASP A 110 7.01 -8.85 5.33
C ASP A 110 8.21 -7.99 5.78
#